data_AF-A0A9W9ZW22-F1
#
_entry.id   AF-A0A9W9ZW22-F1
#
_cell.length_a   1.000
_cell.length_b   1.000
_cell.length_c   1.000
_cell.angle_alpha   90.00
_cell.angle_beta   90.00
_cell.angle_gamma   90.00
#
_symmetry.space_group_name_H-M   'P 1'
#
loop_
_entity.id
_entity.type
_entity.pdbx_description
1 polymer ?
#
loop_
_entity_poly.entity_id
_entity_poly.type
_entity_poly.pdbx_seq_one_letter_code
_entity_poly.pdbx_strand_id
1 'polypeptide(L)'
;MATGCQGFDESEAKIFDSIGSSDDSDADNDNHESDSSSEEERTMNGSEDALLLNVVDAGIVQIGRENVLNFRSMDDPLTYDNLSGDEDGPVLREHWTPHECLSVGRSRYGFPDCHDDHLVQLLVCKNKHSREALDIADTYKINVAVSYDTASGSSSLKMPDCQCKRIKINASMTGVVGYLFRFHEPCTKYKISFSLSAIPPKKRGKKKKAKKRDACETISEISVTLKTGDTGRPRKKVKAARIVPPSFELNSASLSEESMVLSKRSSWVMNQLQSRRDNAMWEDFDKSASDLLLKFADTDTQIAIKLEQSVEACYQNKLERSIQLLDESFRMIPQAKNQHLLTARCYGYRAGVMRRQRHLGDAHRFVQLAEQNNHACHTNLDTSFIVYERASVLLDFIGRTPQRSAKQVNEALSNLEKCIDMCLRVEMEDGDLYYVKKHHFAFIKIAMLLLDCRTEAARERVVSEEFIAKGQECLNTLKIKYWSEIAEGVKIQFNLASSDLEYRRGNFCGSREVCEFGEGTWQQNWVSTQRFLTRRNVSITRAFSRAVT
;
A
#
# COMPACT_ATOMS: atom_id res chain seq x y z
N MET A 1 -29.07 49.79 23.66
CA MET A 1 -28.06 50.57 24.38
C MET A 1 -27.77 49.86 25.70
N ALA A 2 -26.47 49.80 26.06
CA ALA A 2 -25.82 49.55 27.35
C ALA A 2 -26.73 49.50 28.60
N THR A 3 -26.51 48.74 29.69
CA THR A 3 -25.38 48.00 30.29
C THR A 3 -25.92 47.44 31.62
N GLY A 4 -25.27 46.46 32.24
CA GLY A 4 -25.28 46.36 33.71
C GLY A 4 -25.38 44.95 34.30
N CYS A 5 -24.25 44.43 34.75
CA CYS A 5 -24.13 43.33 35.71
C CYS A 5 -24.45 43.82 37.15
N GLN A 6 -25.05 42.93 37.94
CA GLN A 6 -25.03 42.80 39.42
C GLN A 6 -25.69 41.42 39.69
N GLY A 7 -25.17 40.45 40.45
CA GLY A 7 -24.22 40.47 41.55
C GLY A 7 -24.96 40.11 42.85
N PHE A 8 -24.76 38.89 43.38
CA PHE A 8 -24.86 38.46 44.79
C PHE A 8 -24.14 37.08 44.86
N ASP A 9 -22.97 36.89 45.49
CA ASP A 9 -22.59 36.92 46.93
C ASP A 9 -23.45 35.98 47.81
N GLU A 10 -22.97 35.23 48.80
CA GLU A 10 -21.66 35.10 49.47
C GLU A 10 -21.76 33.91 50.46
N SER A 11 -20.67 33.65 51.19
CA SER A 11 -20.53 32.93 52.49
C SER A 11 -20.29 31.40 52.45
N GLU A 12 -19.28 30.82 53.14
CA GLU A 12 -18.36 31.31 54.17
C GLU A 12 -17.19 30.29 54.34
N ALA A 13 -15.92 30.75 54.41
CA ALA A 13 -15.00 30.78 55.59
C ALA A 13 -14.44 29.42 56.09
N LYS A 14 -13.19 29.21 56.53
CA LYS A 14 -12.02 30.02 56.97
C LYS A 14 -10.79 29.07 57.09
N ILE A 15 -9.57 29.43 56.63
CA ILE A 15 -8.42 30.06 57.33
C ILE A 15 -7.65 29.20 58.34
N PHE A 16 -6.33 29.03 58.09
CA PHE A 16 -5.23 29.23 59.06
C PHE A 16 -3.94 29.67 58.32
N ASP A 17 -3.47 30.90 58.60
CA ASP A 17 -2.10 31.42 58.37
C ASP A 17 -1.17 30.95 59.53
N SER A 18 0.16 31.13 59.64
CA SER A 18 1.13 32.19 59.27
C SER A 18 2.56 31.65 59.54
N ILE A 19 3.58 31.91 58.71
CA ILE A 19 4.69 32.90 58.85
C ILE A 19 5.69 32.71 60.03
N GLY A 20 7.00 32.69 59.71
CA GLY A 20 8.05 33.37 60.51
C GLY A 20 9.51 32.86 60.42
N SER A 21 10.42 33.70 59.85
CA SER A 21 11.84 34.01 60.21
C SER A 21 12.92 32.87 60.27
N SER A 22 14.24 33.04 60.05
CA SER A 22 15.15 34.12 59.61
C SER A 22 16.61 33.60 59.58
N ASP A 23 17.46 34.27 58.79
CA ASP A 23 18.91 34.60 58.92
C ASP A 23 20.07 33.59 58.79
N ASP A 24 20.87 33.83 57.75
CA ASP A 24 22.32 34.13 57.67
C ASP A 24 23.41 33.27 58.35
N SER A 25 24.41 32.83 57.57
CA SER A 25 25.80 33.39 57.58
C SER A 25 26.83 32.58 56.74
N ASP A 26 27.61 33.34 55.97
CA ASP A 26 29.07 33.29 55.70
C ASP A 26 29.76 32.21 54.84
N ALA A 27 30.02 32.61 53.58
CA ALA A 27 31.32 33.01 52.99
C ALA A 27 32.66 32.24 53.22
N ASP A 28 33.34 32.08 52.08
CA ASP A 28 34.78 32.23 51.81
C ASP A 28 35.81 31.08 51.96
N ASN A 29 36.17 30.55 50.77
CA ASN A 29 37.46 30.78 50.08
C ASN A 29 38.58 29.69 50.08
N ASP A 30 39.27 29.70 48.93
CA ASP A 30 40.62 29.23 48.57
C ASP A 30 40.91 27.77 48.12
N ASN A 31 41.06 27.66 46.80
CA ASN A 31 42.27 27.26 46.06
C ASN A 31 43.16 26.12 46.58
N HIS A 32 43.36 25.11 45.72
CA HIS A 32 44.70 24.67 45.37
C HIS A 32 44.77 24.04 43.97
N GLU A 33 45.72 24.55 43.18
CA GLU A 33 46.24 24.05 41.91
C GLU A 33 46.78 22.61 41.99
N SER A 34 46.66 21.85 40.89
CA SER A 34 47.85 21.20 40.28
C SER A 34 47.60 20.84 38.81
N ASP A 35 48.48 21.36 37.97
CA ASP A 35 48.68 21.07 36.55
C ASP A 35 49.14 19.63 36.24
N SER A 36 48.83 19.17 35.03
CA SER A 36 49.79 18.59 34.04
C SER A 36 48.99 18.10 32.82
N SER A 37 49.00 18.83 31.70
CA SER A 37 49.89 18.65 30.53
C SER A 37 49.70 17.30 29.82
N SER A 38 49.56 17.15 28.51
CA SER A 38 49.73 18.08 27.39
C SER A 38 49.14 17.44 26.12
N GLU A 39 48.83 18.33 25.20
CA GLU A 39 48.52 18.19 23.77
C GLU A 39 49.41 17.19 23.01
N GLU A 40 48.87 16.59 21.95
CA GLU A 40 49.47 16.80 20.63
C GLU A 40 48.41 16.74 19.52
N GLU A 41 48.19 17.92 18.96
CA GLU A 41 47.46 18.23 17.74
C GLU A 41 48.37 17.94 16.54
N ARG A 42 47.84 17.35 15.45
CA ARG A 42 48.40 17.62 14.13
C ARG A 42 47.33 17.67 13.05
N THR A 43 47.45 18.74 12.30
CA THR A 43 46.50 19.42 11.45
C THR A 43 46.67 19.06 9.96
N MET A 44 45.53 19.12 9.28
CA MET A 44 45.25 19.66 7.93
C MET A 44 46.21 19.43 6.75
N ASN A 45 45.64 18.89 5.66
CA ASN A 45 45.44 19.53 4.34
C ASN A 45 44.73 18.49 3.45
N GLY A 46 43.64 18.76 2.73
CA GLY A 46 43.38 19.92 1.87
C GLY A 46 43.56 19.48 0.41
N SER A 47 42.50 18.98 -0.22
CA SER A 47 42.37 18.90 -1.69
C SER A 47 40.89 18.77 -2.06
N GLU A 48 40.35 19.85 -2.59
CA GLU A 48 39.17 19.86 -3.45
C GLU A 48 39.49 19.09 -4.74
N ASP A 49 38.57 18.25 -5.22
CA ASP A 49 38.02 18.35 -6.57
C ASP A 49 37.07 17.20 -6.95
N ALA A 50 36.10 17.58 -7.77
CA ALA A 50 35.36 16.77 -8.73
C ALA A 50 34.29 15.76 -8.22
N LEU A 51 33.08 16.31 -8.13
CA LEU A 51 31.81 15.66 -8.45
C LEU A 51 31.93 14.71 -9.67
N LEU A 52 31.79 13.41 -9.43
CA LEU A 52 31.39 12.43 -10.45
C LEU A 52 30.20 11.63 -9.92
N LEU A 53 29.01 12.03 -10.37
CA LEU A 53 27.80 11.23 -10.31
C LEU A 53 28.05 9.90 -11.05
N ASN A 54 28.21 8.81 -10.31
CA ASN A 54 27.89 7.50 -10.85
C ASN A 54 26.39 7.26 -10.69
N VAL A 55 25.65 7.68 -11.72
CA VAL A 55 24.29 7.22 -12.00
C VAL A 55 24.37 5.72 -12.31
N VAL A 56 24.03 4.89 -11.32
CA VAL A 56 23.65 3.49 -11.59
C VAL A 56 22.13 3.46 -11.70
N ASP A 57 21.67 3.76 -12.91
CA ASP A 57 20.30 3.53 -13.35
C ASP A 57 20.21 2.07 -13.85
N ALA A 58 19.50 1.22 -13.10
CA ALA A 58 19.09 -0.10 -13.53
C ALA A 58 17.91 -0.60 -12.69
N GLY A 59 16.76 0.08 -12.80
CA GLY A 59 15.46 -0.45 -12.36
C GLY A 59 14.99 -1.58 -13.27
N ILE A 60 15.65 -2.74 -13.19
CA ILE A 60 15.22 -3.98 -13.84
C ILE A 60 14.04 -4.54 -13.04
N VAL A 61 12.91 -4.70 -13.72
CA VAL A 61 11.73 -5.44 -13.24
C VAL A 61 12.16 -6.89 -13.00
N GLN A 62 12.52 -7.23 -11.76
CA GLN A 62 12.62 -8.61 -11.32
C GLN A 62 11.22 -9.12 -11.01
N ILE A 63 10.66 -9.89 -11.94
CA ILE A 63 9.55 -10.79 -11.70
C ILE A 63 10.07 -11.88 -10.77
N GLY A 64 9.58 -11.88 -9.53
CA GLY A 64 9.94 -12.86 -8.50
C GLY A 64 9.70 -14.29 -8.98
N ARG A 65 10.79 -15.06 -8.98
CA ARG A 65 10.83 -16.52 -9.13
C ARG A 65 10.09 -17.16 -7.96
N GLU A 66 9.02 -17.90 -8.23
CA GLU A 66 8.76 -19.26 -7.71
C GLU A 66 7.81 -19.98 -8.66
N ASN A 67 8.37 -20.60 -9.70
CA ASN A 67 7.79 -21.82 -10.29
C ASN A 67 8.99 -22.66 -10.71
N VAL A 68 9.27 -23.68 -9.91
CA VAL A 68 10.24 -24.73 -10.22
C VAL A 68 9.81 -25.40 -11.51
N LEU A 69 10.66 -25.30 -12.54
CA LEU A 69 10.54 -26.05 -13.77
C LEU A 69 10.81 -27.53 -13.47
N ASN A 70 9.74 -28.30 -13.26
CA ASN A 70 9.82 -29.75 -13.40
C ASN A 70 9.48 -30.10 -14.84
N PHE A 71 10.48 -30.59 -15.59
CA PHE A 71 10.24 -31.26 -16.85
C PHE A 71 9.48 -32.56 -16.59
N ARG A 72 8.30 -32.69 -17.19
CA ARG A 72 7.74 -34.01 -17.49
C ARG A 72 7.20 -33.99 -18.92
N SER A 73 7.92 -34.72 -19.77
CA SER A 73 7.47 -35.11 -21.11
C SER A 73 6.17 -35.89 -21.01
N MET A 74 5.20 -35.55 -21.86
CA MET A 74 4.38 -36.52 -22.58
C MET A 74 3.96 -35.94 -23.93
N ASP A 75 4.37 -36.64 -24.99
CA ASP A 75 3.75 -36.69 -26.31
C ASP A 75 2.24 -37.01 -26.14
N ASP A 76 1.26 -36.62 -26.94
CA ASP A 76 1.13 -36.24 -28.36
C ASP A 76 -0.37 -35.83 -28.57
N PRO A 77 -0.93 -35.72 -29.80
CA PRO A 77 -0.86 -34.62 -30.76
C PRO A 77 -2.21 -33.87 -30.90
N LEU A 78 -2.20 -32.57 -31.25
CA LEU A 78 -3.39 -31.93 -31.84
C LEU A 78 -2.99 -31.06 -33.04
N THR A 79 -3.27 -31.64 -34.22
CA THR A 79 -3.56 -31.06 -35.54
C THR A 79 -2.97 -29.69 -35.87
N TYR A 80 -1.84 -29.69 -36.57
CA TYR A 80 -1.37 -28.55 -37.34
C TYR A 80 -2.01 -28.59 -38.73
N ASP A 81 -2.87 -27.63 -39.03
CA ASP A 81 -3.27 -27.38 -40.41
C ASP A 81 -2.09 -26.73 -41.15
N ASN A 82 -1.71 -27.41 -42.23
CA ASN A 82 -0.53 -27.15 -43.05
C ASN A 82 -0.63 -25.81 -43.80
N LEU A 83 0.39 -24.98 -43.64
CA LEU A 83 0.85 -24.07 -44.69
C LEU A 83 2.33 -24.38 -44.95
N SER A 84 2.62 -24.75 -46.20
CA SER A 84 3.94 -25.12 -46.70
C SER A 84 4.92 -23.93 -46.61
N GLY A 85 5.82 -23.98 -45.64
CA GLY A 85 6.94 -23.06 -45.49
C GLY A 85 8.23 -23.85 -45.25
N ASP A 86 9.31 -23.42 -45.90
CA ASP A 86 10.68 -23.94 -45.83
C ASP A 86 11.01 -24.52 -44.43
N GLU A 87 11.42 -25.79 -44.36
CA GLU A 87 11.62 -26.51 -43.08
C GLU A 87 12.66 -25.83 -42.16
N ASP A 88 13.52 -25.00 -42.75
CA ASP A 88 14.61 -24.28 -42.08
C ASP A 88 14.31 -22.80 -41.77
N GLY A 89 13.11 -22.31 -42.09
CA GLY A 89 12.70 -20.92 -41.87
C GLY A 89 12.27 -20.61 -40.43
N PRO A 90 12.31 -19.34 -39.99
CA PRO A 90 11.95 -18.96 -38.63
C PRO A 90 10.46 -19.14 -38.35
N VAL A 91 10.15 -19.64 -37.15
CA VAL A 91 8.76 -19.98 -36.76
C VAL A 91 8.35 -19.32 -35.45
N LEU A 92 7.07 -18.97 -35.34
CA LEU A 92 6.44 -18.56 -34.09
C LEU A 92 6.03 -19.79 -33.27
N ARG A 93 6.28 -19.72 -31.97
CA ARG A 93 5.80 -20.70 -31.00
C ARG A 93 5.14 -20.02 -29.83
N GLU A 94 4.12 -20.67 -29.29
CA GLU A 94 3.55 -20.29 -28.02
C GLU A 94 4.60 -20.51 -26.92
N HIS A 95 4.93 -19.46 -26.18
CA HIS A 95 5.83 -19.55 -25.03
C HIS A 95 5.04 -19.55 -23.73
N TRP A 96 4.04 -18.67 -23.66
CA TRP A 96 3.13 -18.59 -22.53
C TRP A 96 1.80 -17.97 -22.95
N THR A 97 0.70 -18.58 -22.52
CA THR A 97 -0.63 -17.99 -22.61
C THR A 97 -1.34 -18.10 -21.26
N PRO A 98 -2.30 -17.22 -20.97
CA PRO A 98 -3.09 -17.34 -19.75
C PRO A 98 -3.97 -18.59 -19.85
N HIS A 99 -3.86 -19.49 -18.87
CA HIS A 99 -4.65 -20.73 -18.80
C HIS A 99 -6.04 -20.53 -18.17
N GLU A 100 -6.33 -19.34 -17.65
CA GLU A 100 -7.57 -19.01 -16.95
C GLU A 100 -8.47 -18.11 -17.78
N CYS A 101 -9.76 -18.01 -17.39
CA CYS A 101 -10.66 -17.04 -18.00
C CYS A 101 -10.13 -15.63 -17.79
N LEU A 102 -10.06 -14.88 -18.87
CA LEU A 102 -9.53 -13.53 -18.87
C LEU A 102 -10.52 -12.56 -18.22
N SER A 103 -9.99 -11.66 -17.40
CA SER A 103 -10.71 -10.50 -16.86
C SER A 103 -11.05 -9.50 -17.97
N VAL A 104 -12.11 -8.73 -17.73
CA VAL A 104 -12.63 -7.72 -18.66
C VAL A 104 -12.37 -6.34 -18.07
N GLY A 105 -11.53 -5.56 -18.72
CA GLY A 105 -11.20 -4.21 -18.27
C GLY A 105 -12.21 -3.15 -18.75
N ARG A 106 -12.26 -1.98 -18.10
CA ARG A 106 -13.07 -0.83 -18.53
C ARG A 106 -12.19 0.38 -18.89
N SER A 107 -12.52 1.06 -19.99
CA SER A 107 -11.95 2.33 -20.47
C SER A 107 -10.41 2.38 -20.70
N ARG A 108 -9.96 3.39 -21.44
CA ARG A 108 -8.57 3.54 -21.98
C ARG A 108 -7.60 4.24 -21.02
N TYR A 109 -8.08 4.82 -19.92
CA TYR A 109 -7.23 5.56 -18.97
C TYR A 109 -6.59 4.60 -17.96
N GLY A 110 -5.58 3.84 -18.39
CA GLY A 110 -4.80 2.96 -17.50
C GLY A 110 -4.31 1.64 -18.12
N PHE A 111 -3.96 1.60 -19.41
CA PHE A 111 -3.34 0.42 -20.03
C PHE A 111 -1.81 0.62 -20.13
N PRO A 112 -0.97 -0.23 -19.51
CA PRO A 112 -1.33 -1.51 -18.93
C PRO A 112 -1.78 -1.48 -17.44
N ASP A 113 -2.60 -2.44 -17.03
CA ASP A 113 -3.11 -2.73 -15.67
C ASP A 113 -2.87 -4.21 -15.34
N CYS A 114 -2.25 -4.50 -14.19
CA CYS A 114 -1.90 -5.86 -13.78
C CYS A 114 -3.09 -6.74 -13.38
N HIS A 115 -4.28 -6.16 -13.19
CA HIS A 115 -5.50 -6.90 -12.82
C HIS A 115 -6.34 -7.27 -14.05
N ASP A 116 -6.36 -6.40 -15.06
CA ASP A 116 -7.26 -6.50 -16.20
C ASP A 116 -6.57 -6.94 -17.51
N ASP A 117 -5.24 -6.90 -17.57
CA ASP A 117 -4.49 -7.20 -18.78
C ASP A 117 -3.87 -8.58 -18.78
N HIS A 118 -3.93 -9.19 -19.96
CA HIS A 118 -3.54 -10.57 -20.19
C HIS A 118 -2.30 -10.60 -21.05
N LEU A 119 -1.23 -11.21 -20.53
CA LEU A 119 0.00 -11.35 -21.28
C LEU A 119 -0.07 -12.58 -22.20
N VAL A 120 0.38 -12.44 -23.44
CA VAL A 120 0.71 -13.56 -24.32
C VAL A 120 2.17 -13.42 -24.68
N GLN A 121 2.94 -14.48 -24.44
CA GLN A 121 4.35 -14.54 -24.82
C GLN A 121 4.54 -15.52 -25.96
N LEU A 122 5.26 -15.06 -26.97
CA LEU A 122 5.68 -15.86 -28.11
C LEU A 122 7.18 -16.02 -28.11
N LEU A 123 7.64 -17.17 -28.57
CA LEU A 123 9.03 -17.45 -28.87
C LEU A 123 9.21 -17.48 -30.38
N VAL A 124 10.13 -16.68 -30.91
CA VAL A 124 10.55 -16.78 -32.31
C VAL A 124 11.77 -17.70 -32.37
N CYS A 125 11.61 -18.84 -33.02
CA CYS A 125 12.67 -19.83 -33.19
C CYS A 125 13.35 -19.69 -34.55
N LYS A 126 14.63 -20.08 -34.64
CA LYS A 126 15.36 -20.15 -35.90
C LYS A 126 14.71 -21.06 -36.94
N ASN A 127 14.21 -22.21 -36.51
CA ASN A 127 13.49 -23.18 -37.33
C ASN A 127 12.54 -24.01 -36.47
N LYS A 128 11.78 -24.91 -37.10
CA LYS A 128 10.81 -25.77 -36.42
C LYS A 128 11.42 -26.92 -35.61
N HIS A 129 12.71 -27.20 -35.75
CA HIS A 129 13.37 -28.28 -35.01
C HIS A 129 14.10 -27.75 -33.77
N SER A 130 14.27 -26.43 -33.66
CA SER A 130 14.99 -25.76 -32.60
C SER A 130 14.06 -24.93 -31.69
N ARG A 131 14.40 -24.86 -30.40
CA ARG A 131 13.86 -23.88 -29.44
C ARG A 131 14.82 -22.71 -29.19
N GLU A 132 15.89 -22.62 -29.97
CA GLU A 132 16.84 -21.51 -29.90
C GLU A 132 16.16 -20.23 -30.39
N ALA A 133 16.15 -19.23 -29.52
CA ALA A 133 15.50 -17.97 -29.76
C ALA A 133 16.26 -17.15 -30.80
N LEU A 134 15.55 -16.60 -31.78
CA LEU A 134 16.10 -15.82 -32.88
C LEU A 134 15.91 -14.32 -32.60
N ASP A 135 16.97 -13.53 -32.79
CA ASP A 135 16.81 -12.07 -32.78
C ASP A 135 15.96 -11.61 -33.96
N ILE A 136 14.89 -10.91 -33.64
CA ILE A 136 13.96 -10.37 -34.63
C ILE A 136 14.11 -8.86 -34.84
N ALA A 137 15.00 -8.20 -34.09
CA ALA A 137 15.26 -6.78 -34.26
C ALA A 137 15.63 -6.49 -35.72
N ASP A 138 14.96 -5.48 -36.30
CA ASP A 138 15.17 -4.95 -37.65
C ASP A 138 15.01 -5.91 -38.84
N THR A 139 14.77 -7.21 -38.59
CA THR A 139 14.72 -8.26 -39.62
C THR A 139 13.32 -8.83 -39.82
N TYR A 140 12.54 -8.94 -38.75
CA TYR A 140 11.19 -9.53 -38.80
C TYR A 140 10.16 -8.66 -38.08
N LYS A 141 8.92 -8.70 -38.58
CA LYS A 141 7.77 -8.02 -38.00
C LYS A 141 6.72 -9.06 -37.63
N ILE A 142 6.16 -8.92 -36.43
CA ILE A 142 4.99 -9.69 -35.99
C ILE A 142 3.75 -8.81 -36.12
N ASN A 143 2.75 -9.25 -36.88
CA ASN A 143 1.43 -8.63 -36.94
C ASN A 143 0.47 -9.41 -36.04
N VAL A 144 -0.45 -8.69 -35.39
CA VAL A 144 -1.44 -9.26 -34.47
C VAL A 144 -2.83 -8.92 -34.99
N ALA A 145 -3.69 -9.92 -35.09
CA ALA A 145 -5.11 -9.77 -35.42
C ALA A 145 -5.97 -10.45 -34.36
N VAL A 146 -7.06 -9.82 -33.94
CA VAL A 146 -8.02 -10.38 -32.97
C VAL A 146 -9.38 -10.47 -33.63
N SER A 147 -9.99 -11.66 -33.60
CA SER A 147 -11.33 -11.92 -34.12
C SER A 147 -12.17 -12.68 -33.09
N TYR A 148 -13.48 -12.69 -33.25
CA TYR A 148 -14.32 -13.62 -32.51
C TYR A 148 -14.07 -15.06 -32.97
N ASP A 149 -14.13 -16.00 -32.04
CA ASP A 149 -14.16 -17.43 -32.36
C ASP A 149 -15.59 -17.78 -32.80
N THR A 150 -15.78 -18.06 -34.09
CA THR A 150 -17.09 -18.13 -34.79
C THR A 150 -18.01 -19.29 -34.36
N ALA A 151 -17.71 -19.98 -33.25
CA ALA A 151 -18.51 -21.08 -32.72
C ALA A 151 -19.64 -20.65 -31.75
N SER A 152 -19.66 -19.41 -31.26
CA SER A 152 -20.76 -18.92 -30.41
C SER A 152 -21.43 -17.68 -31.01
N GLY A 153 -22.62 -17.87 -31.59
CA GLY A 153 -23.44 -16.78 -32.11
C GLY A 153 -24.02 -15.92 -30.99
N SER A 154 -23.37 -14.80 -30.68
CA SER A 154 -23.96 -13.70 -29.91
C SER A 154 -23.02 -12.48 -29.82
N SER A 155 -22.53 -11.96 -30.95
CA SER A 155 -21.89 -10.63 -30.97
C SER A 155 -22.50 -9.78 -32.09
N SER A 156 -22.89 -8.55 -31.74
CA SER A 156 -23.49 -7.55 -32.64
C SER A 156 -22.44 -6.69 -33.35
N LEU A 157 -21.14 -6.89 -33.08
CA LEU A 157 -20.03 -6.13 -33.65
C LEU A 157 -19.26 -6.94 -34.70
N LYS A 158 -18.84 -6.29 -35.78
CA LYS A 158 -18.02 -6.94 -36.83
C LYS A 158 -16.58 -7.20 -36.39
N MET A 159 -16.07 -6.50 -35.36
CA MET A 159 -14.70 -6.59 -34.84
C MET A 159 -14.68 -6.49 -33.31
N PRO A 160 -13.84 -7.30 -32.62
CA PRO A 160 -13.65 -7.26 -31.17
C PRO A 160 -13.20 -5.90 -30.62
N ASP A 161 -13.83 -5.41 -29.54
CA ASP A 161 -13.30 -4.28 -28.77
C ASP A 161 -12.22 -4.76 -27.78
N CYS A 162 -10.95 -4.66 -28.19
CA CYS A 162 -9.80 -5.02 -27.36
C CYS A 162 -8.63 -4.05 -27.53
N GLN A 163 -7.79 -3.92 -26.49
CA GLN A 163 -6.55 -3.16 -26.53
C GLN A 163 -5.37 -4.12 -26.57
N CYS A 164 -4.36 -3.82 -27.39
CA CYS A 164 -3.14 -4.63 -27.49
C CYS A 164 -1.90 -3.73 -27.45
N LYS A 165 -0.89 -4.11 -26.66
CA LYS A 165 0.43 -3.44 -26.65
C LYS A 165 1.55 -4.44 -26.57
N ARG A 166 2.51 -4.31 -27.49
CA ARG A 166 3.77 -5.06 -27.45
C ARG A 166 4.61 -4.57 -26.28
N ILE A 167 5.17 -5.50 -25.51
CA ILE A 167 6.09 -5.21 -24.40
C ILE A 167 7.45 -5.88 -24.62
N LYS A 168 8.50 -5.24 -24.12
CA LYS A 168 9.86 -5.80 -24.11
C LYS A 168 10.00 -6.64 -22.83
N ILE A 169 10.21 -7.95 -22.98
CA ILE A 169 10.36 -8.88 -21.86
C ILE A 169 11.83 -9.24 -21.74
N ASN A 170 12.48 -8.75 -20.68
CA ASN A 170 13.90 -8.93 -20.36
C ASN A 170 14.90 -8.45 -21.44
N ALA A 171 15.93 -7.71 -21.01
CA ALA A 171 16.98 -7.24 -21.92
C ALA A 171 17.88 -8.38 -22.45
N SER A 172 17.85 -9.56 -21.83
CA SER A 172 18.71 -10.71 -22.12
C SER A 172 18.06 -11.83 -22.94
N MET A 173 16.73 -11.80 -23.16
CA MET A 173 16.00 -12.87 -23.85
C MET A 173 15.67 -12.48 -25.30
N THR A 174 16.72 -12.44 -26.12
CA THR A 174 16.64 -12.27 -27.57
C THR A 174 15.62 -13.26 -28.16
N GLY A 175 14.61 -12.79 -28.89
CA GLY A 175 13.61 -13.65 -29.56
C GLY A 175 12.33 -13.99 -28.78
N VAL A 176 12.19 -13.56 -27.52
CA VAL A 176 10.91 -13.64 -26.78
C VAL A 176 10.12 -12.34 -26.93
N VAL A 177 8.85 -12.43 -27.32
CA VAL A 177 7.99 -11.27 -27.57
C VAL A 177 6.71 -11.34 -26.74
N GLY A 178 6.46 -10.29 -25.96
CA GLY A 178 5.24 -10.16 -25.18
C GLY A 178 4.22 -9.24 -25.80
N TYR A 179 2.94 -9.59 -25.67
CA TYR A 179 1.79 -8.75 -25.99
C TYR A 179 0.81 -8.75 -24.83
N LEU A 180 0.48 -7.56 -24.33
CA LEU A 180 -0.61 -7.39 -23.37
C LEU A 180 -1.91 -7.18 -24.12
N PHE A 181 -2.99 -7.81 -23.65
CA PHE A 181 -4.33 -7.68 -24.17
C PHE A 181 -5.31 -7.29 -23.07
N ARG A 182 -6.14 -6.28 -23.32
CA ARG A 182 -7.32 -5.98 -22.51
C ARG A 182 -8.56 -6.23 -23.33
N PHE A 183 -9.45 -7.06 -22.81
CA PHE A 183 -10.74 -7.35 -23.44
C PHE A 183 -11.84 -6.53 -22.75
N HIS A 184 -12.80 -6.04 -23.53
CA HIS A 184 -13.90 -5.21 -23.01
C HIS A 184 -15.25 -5.93 -23.01
N GLU A 185 -15.37 -7.07 -23.69
CA GLU A 185 -16.60 -7.87 -23.70
C GLU A 185 -16.47 -9.10 -22.80
N PRO A 186 -17.41 -9.31 -21.85
CA PRO A 186 -17.47 -10.51 -21.03
C PRO A 186 -17.99 -11.72 -21.80
N CYS A 187 -17.77 -12.91 -21.24
CA CYS A 187 -18.32 -14.18 -21.74
C CYS A 187 -18.01 -14.49 -23.21
N THR A 188 -16.90 -13.97 -23.73
CA THR A 188 -16.59 -13.95 -25.16
C THR A 188 -15.33 -14.76 -25.44
N LYS A 189 -15.35 -15.55 -26.52
CA LYS A 189 -14.18 -16.26 -27.04
C LYS A 189 -13.54 -15.46 -28.16
N TYR A 190 -12.26 -15.18 -28.01
CA TYR A 190 -11.43 -14.47 -28.98
C TYR A 190 -10.40 -15.42 -29.57
N LYS A 191 -10.18 -15.31 -30.88
CA LYS A 191 -9.05 -15.90 -31.59
C LYS A 191 -8.05 -14.79 -31.89
N ILE A 192 -6.83 -14.92 -31.37
CA ILE A 192 -5.73 -14.00 -31.61
C ILE A 192 -4.76 -14.69 -32.56
N SER A 193 -4.55 -14.11 -33.74
CA SER A 193 -3.62 -14.63 -34.75
C SER A 193 -2.38 -13.76 -34.81
N PHE A 194 -1.22 -14.39 -34.74
CA PHE A 194 0.10 -13.77 -34.81
C PHE A 194 0.79 -14.24 -36.07
N SER A 195 1.18 -13.32 -36.94
CA SER A 195 1.88 -13.62 -38.19
C SER A 195 3.25 -12.97 -38.22
N LEU A 196 4.28 -13.77 -38.51
CA LEU A 196 5.66 -13.34 -38.70
C LEU A 196 5.90 -13.06 -40.19
N SER A 197 6.46 -11.91 -40.51
CA SER A 197 6.84 -11.55 -41.89
C SER A 197 8.23 -10.93 -41.92
N ALA A 198 9.01 -11.17 -42.98
CA ALA A 198 10.31 -10.52 -43.17
C ALA A 198 10.13 -9.03 -43.45
N ILE A 199 10.98 -8.18 -42.86
CA ILE A 199 11.02 -6.76 -43.19
C ILE A 199 11.80 -6.60 -44.50
N PRO A 200 11.20 -6.06 -45.58
CA PRO A 200 11.93 -5.87 -46.83
C PRO A 200 13.06 -4.84 -46.64
N PRO A 201 14.27 -5.09 -47.16
CA PRO A 201 15.38 -4.17 -47.01
C PRO A 201 15.07 -2.84 -47.71
N LYS A 202 15.29 -1.72 -47.01
CA LYS A 202 15.12 -0.37 -47.57
C LYS A 202 16.09 -0.18 -48.74
N LYS A 203 15.60 -0.26 -49.98
CA LYS A 203 16.42 -0.02 -51.19
C LYS A 203 16.91 1.44 -51.23
N ARG A 204 18.21 1.64 -51.00
CA ARG A 204 18.90 2.90 -51.29
C ARG A 204 19.16 2.99 -52.81
N GLY A 205 18.36 3.80 -53.51
CA GLY A 205 18.71 4.48 -54.76
C GLY A 205 18.81 3.67 -56.08
N LYS A 206 17.76 3.75 -56.91
CA LYS A 206 17.73 4.11 -58.35
C LYS A 206 16.53 3.46 -59.04
N LYS A 207 15.71 4.30 -59.70
CA LYS A 207 14.54 3.92 -60.50
C LYS A 207 14.93 2.93 -61.61
N LYS A 208 14.46 1.68 -61.52
CA LYS A 208 14.12 0.85 -62.68
C LYS A 208 12.79 0.15 -62.40
N LYS A 209 11.82 0.37 -63.28
CA LYS A 209 10.49 -0.25 -63.27
C LYS A 209 10.65 -1.77 -63.32
N ALA A 210 10.17 -2.46 -62.30
CA ALA A 210 9.87 -3.89 -62.37
C ALA A 210 8.81 -4.25 -61.33
N LYS A 211 7.76 -4.92 -61.83
CA LYS A 211 6.57 -5.50 -61.21
C LYS A 211 6.39 -5.35 -59.69
N LYS A 212 5.28 -4.69 -59.35
CA LYS A 212 4.54 -4.77 -58.09
C LYS A 212 4.45 -6.25 -57.63
N ARG A 213 5.34 -6.66 -56.73
CA ARG A 213 5.12 -7.81 -55.84
C ARG A 213 4.65 -7.21 -54.53
N ASP A 214 3.36 -6.93 -54.49
CA ASP A 214 2.62 -6.61 -53.27
C ASP A 214 2.32 -7.93 -52.57
N ALA A 215 3.12 -8.27 -51.55
CA ALA A 215 2.71 -9.02 -50.35
C ALA A 215 3.97 -9.29 -49.53
N CYS A 216 3.98 -8.83 -48.28
CA CYS A 216 4.89 -9.37 -47.28
C CYS A 216 4.40 -10.80 -47.02
N GLU A 217 5.04 -11.82 -47.58
CA GLU A 217 4.64 -13.21 -47.32
C GLU A 217 4.78 -13.51 -45.82
N THR A 218 3.72 -14.05 -45.24
CA THR A 218 3.74 -14.56 -43.87
C THR A 218 4.59 -15.81 -43.83
N ILE A 219 5.67 -15.77 -43.05
CA ILE A 219 6.63 -16.86 -42.88
C ILE A 219 6.08 -17.91 -41.92
N SER A 220 5.41 -17.46 -40.87
CA SER A 220 4.85 -18.33 -39.83
C SER A 220 3.64 -17.66 -39.20
N GLU A 221 2.60 -18.44 -38.93
CA GLU A 221 1.40 -17.98 -38.23
C GLU A 221 1.08 -18.93 -37.07
N ILE A 222 0.67 -18.36 -35.95
CA ILE A 222 0.12 -19.11 -34.82
C ILE A 222 -1.13 -18.39 -34.32
N SER A 223 -2.15 -19.15 -33.91
CA SER A 223 -3.34 -18.59 -33.30
C SER A 223 -3.56 -19.11 -31.88
N VAL A 224 -3.92 -18.22 -30.98
CA VAL A 224 -4.27 -18.53 -29.58
C VAL A 224 -5.74 -18.20 -29.37
N THR A 225 -6.48 -19.12 -28.75
CA THR A 225 -7.88 -18.89 -28.38
C THR A 225 -7.98 -18.56 -26.90
N LEU A 226 -8.58 -17.40 -26.58
CA LEU A 226 -8.77 -16.92 -25.21
C LEU A 226 -10.25 -16.68 -24.92
N LYS A 227 -10.67 -16.82 -23.66
CA LYS A 227 -12.07 -16.66 -23.25
C LYS A 227 -12.21 -15.72 -22.06
N THR A 228 -13.15 -14.78 -22.12
CA THR A 228 -13.56 -13.92 -21.00
C THR A 228 -14.80 -14.47 -20.29
N GLY A 229 -15.01 -14.15 -19.01
CA GLY A 229 -16.29 -14.31 -18.27
C GLY A 229 -16.55 -15.60 -17.48
N ASP A 230 -17.57 -15.52 -16.60
CA ASP A 230 -17.96 -16.50 -15.57
C ASP A 230 -18.55 -17.79 -16.15
N THR A 231 -18.00 -18.95 -15.76
CA THR A 231 -18.68 -20.24 -15.94
C THR A 231 -19.40 -20.65 -14.67
N GLY A 232 -20.70 -20.36 -14.61
CA GLY A 232 -21.60 -20.97 -13.64
C GLY A 232 -21.78 -22.49 -13.88
N ARG A 233 -21.20 -23.29 -12.96
CA ARG A 233 -21.49 -24.70 -12.59
C ARG A 233 -21.15 -25.84 -13.59
N PRO A 234 -21.04 -27.12 -13.15
CA PRO A 234 -20.61 -27.69 -11.86
C PRO A 234 -19.42 -28.68 -12.02
N ARG A 235 -18.48 -28.72 -11.07
CA ARG A 235 -17.33 -29.65 -11.13
C ARG A 235 -17.78 -31.12 -10.97
N LYS A 236 -17.76 -31.91 -12.06
CA LYS A 236 -17.72 -33.38 -12.02
C LYS A 236 -16.27 -33.86 -11.94
N LYS A 237 -15.99 -34.70 -10.95
CA LYS A 237 -14.72 -35.35 -10.61
C LYS A 237 -14.18 -36.21 -11.75
N VAL A 238 -12.86 -36.16 -12.02
CA VAL A 238 -12.00 -37.36 -12.18
C VAL A 238 -10.60 -37.10 -11.60
N LYS A 239 -10.08 -38.14 -10.96
CA LYS A 239 -8.99 -38.33 -10.00
C LYS A 239 -7.56 -38.00 -10.49
N ALA A 240 -6.78 -37.38 -9.60
CA ALA A 240 -5.35 -37.64 -9.42
C ALA A 240 -4.98 -37.56 -7.93
N ALA A 241 -3.86 -38.18 -7.57
CA ALA A 241 -3.61 -38.85 -6.31
C ALA A 241 -3.47 -37.98 -5.04
N ARG A 242 -3.84 -38.63 -3.95
CA ARG A 242 -3.75 -38.33 -2.52
C ARG A 242 -2.46 -37.59 -2.11
N ILE A 243 -2.57 -36.27 -1.95
CA ILE A 243 -2.02 -35.57 -0.78
C ILE A 243 -3.23 -34.81 -0.22
N VAL A 244 -3.57 -35.08 1.03
CA VAL A 244 -4.73 -34.50 1.70
C VAL A 244 -4.32 -33.14 2.27
N PRO A 245 -4.70 -31.99 1.69
CA PRO A 245 -4.96 -30.82 2.50
C PRO A 245 -6.30 -31.06 3.21
N PRO A 246 -6.43 -30.76 4.52
CA PRO A 246 -7.71 -30.92 5.19
C PRO A 246 -8.72 -30.00 4.50
N SER A 247 -9.75 -30.61 3.93
CA SER A 247 -10.96 -29.91 3.55
C SER A 247 -11.62 -29.40 4.84
N PHE A 248 -11.50 -28.12 5.13
CA PHE A 248 -12.53 -27.47 5.93
C PHE A 248 -13.70 -27.22 4.99
N GLU A 249 -14.66 -28.15 5.02
CA GLU A 249 -16.05 -27.79 4.79
C GLU A 249 -16.32 -26.55 5.66
N LEU A 250 -16.73 -25.45 5.02
CA LEU A 250 -17.28 -24.30 5.73
C LEU A 250 -18.66 -24.70 6.26
N ASN A 251 -18.67 -25.61 7.23
CA ASN A 251 -19.65 -25.52 8.27
C ASN A 251 -19.40 -24.14 8.88
N SER A 252 -20.42 -23.30 8.96
CA SER A 252 -20.50 -22.30 10.02
C SER A 252 -20.59 -23.05 11.34
N ALA A 253 -19.54 -23.80 11.68
CA ALA A 253 -19.33 -24.30 13.01
C ALA A 253 -19.24 -23.03 13.85
N SER A 254 -20.19 -22.87 14.77
CA SER A 254 -20.05 -21.93 15.86
C SER A 254 -18.60 -22.04 16.35
N LEU A 255 -17.86 -20.93 16.34
CA LEU A 255 -16.53 -20.86 16.94
C LEU A 255 -16.61 -21.60 18.28
N SER A 256 -15.63 -22.47 18.56
CA SER A 256 -15.63 -23.13 19.87
C SER A 256 -15.69 -22.05 20.94
N GLU A 257 -16.37 -22.32 22.05
CA GLU A 257 -16.50 -21.34 23.14
C GLU A 257 -15.11 -20.84 23.59
N GLU A 258 -14.13 -21.75 23.60
CA GLU A 258 -12.71 -21.45 23.80
C GLU A 258 -12.15 -20.45 22.78
N SER A 259 -12.42 -20.63 21.48
CA SER A 259 -11.97 -19.72 20.41
C SER A 259 -12.57 -18.32 20.59
N MET A 260 -13.86 -18.23 20.95
CA MET A 260 -14.52 -16.94 21.21
C MET A 260 -13.92 -16.23 22.43
N VAL A 261 -13.66 -16.97 23.52
CA VAL A 261 -13.03 -16.43 24.73
C VAL A 261 -11.64 -15.90 24.41
N LEU A 262 -10.83 -16.63 23.64
CA LEU A 262 -9.50 -16.22 23.22
C LEU A 262 -9.54 -15.01 22.26
N SER A 263 -10.50 -14.96 21.33
CA SER A 263 -10.70 -13.80 20.45
C SER A 263 -11.06 -12.54 21.24
N LYS A 264 -12.02 -12.64 22.18
CA LYS A 264 -12.38 -11.54 23.09
C LYS A 264 -11.19 -11.09 23.95
N ARG A 265 -10.41 -12.05 24.49
CA ARG A 265 -9.19 -11.75 25.26
C ARG A 265 -8.14 -11.05 24.41
N SER A 266 -7.95 -11.49 23.17
CA SER A 266 -7.02 -10.87 22.22
C SER A 266 -7.39 -9.41 21.98
N SER A 267 -8.67 -9.12 21.74
CA SER A 267 -9.13 -7.74 21.57
C SER A 267 -9.07 -6.93 22.88
N TRP A 268 -9.32 -7.54 24.04
CA TRP A 268 -9.13 -6.89 25.34
C TRP A 268 -7.66 -6.48 25.58
N VAL A 269 -6.70 -7.33 25.24
CA VAL A 269 -5.26 -7.00 25.29
C VAL A 269 -4.97 -5.77 24.44
N MET A 270 -5.51 -5.73 23.21
CA MET A 270 -5.33 -4.58 22.34
C MET A 270 -5.87 -3.30 22.96
N ASN A 271 -7.06 -3.33 23.58
CA ASN A 271 -7.62 -2.17 24.26
C ASN A 271 -6.74 -1.66 25.41
N GLN A 272 -6.16 -2.58 26.19
CA GLN A 272 -5.25 -2.22 27.28
C GLN A 272 -4.00 -1.51 26.75
N LEU A 273 -3.44 -1.98 25.65
CA LEU A 273 -2.14 -1.51 25.16
C LEU A 273 -2.26 -0.32 24.19
N GLN A 274 -3.36 -0.23 23.45
CA GLN A 274 -3.54 0.74 22.38
C GLN A 274 -3.61 2.19 22.89
N SER A 275 -4.33 2.45 23.99
CA SER A 275 -4.43 3.79 24.55
C SER A 275 -3.07 4.33 25.01
N ARG A 276 -2.24 3.47 25.60
CA ARG A 276 -0.88 3.79 26.03
C ARG A 276 0.02 4.11 24.84
N ARG A 277 -0.03 3.26 23.81
CA ARG A 277 0.72 3.43 22.56
C ARG A 277 0.33 4.70 21.81
N ASP A 278 -0.96 4.96 21.64
CA ASP A 278 -1.46 6.10 20.87
C ASP A 278 -1.18 7.45 21.60
N ASN A 279 -0.97 7.43 22.92
CA ASN A 279 -0.55 8.58 23.74
C ASN A 279 0.95 8.58 24.10
N ALA A 280 1.77 7.74 23.47
CA ALA A 280 3.21 7.69 23.69
C ALA A 280 3.66 7.40 25.13
N MET A 281 2.85 6.70 25.93
CA MET A 281 3.17 6.26 27.29
C MET A 281 4.00 4.97 27.24
N TRP A 282 5.25 5.05 26.77
CA TRP A 282 6.07 3.88 26.44
C TRP A 282 6.44 3.03 27.66
N GLU A 283 6.84 3.64 28.78
CA GLU A 283 7.21 2.91 30.00
C GLU A 283 6.01 2.16 30.58
N ASP A 284 4.86 2.82 30.64
CA ASP A 284 3.60 2.19 31.07
C ASP A 284 3.15 1.08 30.13
N PHE A 285 3.38 1.25 28.82
CA PHE A 285 3.13 0.22 27.81
C PHE A 285 4.01 -1.00 28.06
N ASP A 286 5.33 -0.81 28.19
CA ASP A 286 6.29 -1.91 28.36
C ASP A 286 6.03 -2.69 29.66
N LYS A 287 5.74 -1.97 30.75
CA LYS A 287 5.32 -2.58 32.01
C LYS A 287 4.04 -3.39 31.84
N SER A 288 3.00 -2.80 31.24
CA SER A 288 1.71 -3.48 31.04
C SER A 288 1.84 -4.71 30.13
N ALA A 289 2.60 -4.61 29.04
CA ALA A 289 2.85 -5.73 28.14
C ALA A 289 3.61 -6.87 28.84
N SER A 290 4.59 -6.53 29.68
CA SER A 290 5.35 -7.51 30.47
C SER A 290 4.46 -8.20 31.50
N ASP A 291 3.64 -7.45 32.25
CA ASP A 291 2.68 -7.99 33.21
C ASP A 291 1.66 -8.94 32.54
N LEU A 292 1.21 -8.58 31.33
CA LEU A 292 0.31 -9.43 30.54
C LEU A 292 0.98 -10.73 30.08
N LEU A 293 2.25 -10.69 29.66
CA LEU A 293 3.02 -11.87 29.28
C LEU A 293 3.28 -12.81 30.47
N LEU A 294 3.45 -12.27 31.68
CA LEU A 294 3.55 -13.07 32.91
C LEU A 294 2.21 -13.70 33.29
N LYS A 295 1.09 -13.00 33.03
CA LYS A 295 -0.25 -13.45 33.40
C LYS A 295 -0.80 -14.53 32.46
N PHE A 296 -0.51 -14.46 31.17
CA PHE A 296 -1.12 -15.32 30.16
C PHE A 296 -0.09 -16.17 29.42
N ALA A 297 -0.21 -17.50 29.61
CA ALA A 297 0.63 -18.48 28.93
C ALA A 297 0.03 -18.99 27.61
N ASP A 298 -1.22 -18.67 27.28
CA ASP A 298 -1.84 -19.16 26.05
C ASP A 298 -1.29 -18.48 24.79
N THR A 299 -1.14 -19.27 23.72
CA THR A 299 -0.47 -18.84 22.48
C THR A 299 -1.17 -17.65 21.82
N ASP A 300 -2.51 -17.65 21.74
CA ASP A 300 -3.28 -16.57 21.11
C ASP A 300 -3.02 -15.22 21.80
N THR A 301 -3.01 -15.20 23.14
CA THR A 301 -2.78 -13.99 23.92
C THR A 301 -1.33 -13.52 23.82
N GLN A 302 -0.36 -14.44 23.88
CA GLN A 302 1.04 -14.10 23.67
C GLN A 302 1.28 -13.48 22.28
N ILE A 303 0.65 -14.03 21.23
CA ILE A 303 0.71 -13.46 19.88
C ILE A 303 0.10 -12.05 19.88
N ALA A 304 -1.07 -11.85 20.48
CA ALA A 304 -1.73 -10.55 20.55
C ALA A 304 -0.83 -9.47 21.21
N ILE A 305 -0.17 -9.82 22.32
CA ILE A 305 0.75 -8.91 23.01
C ILE A 305 1.96 -8.58 22.12
N LYS A 306 2.58 -9.58 21.49
CA LYS A 306 3.71 -9.39 20.56
C LYS A 306 3.34 -8.53 19.35
N LEU A 307 2.13 -8.68 18.84
CA LEU A 307 1.60 -7.85 17.75
C LEU A 307 1.52 -6.39 18.20
N GLU A 308 1.01 -6.10 19.39
CA GLU A 308 0.99 -4.72 19.92
C GLU A 308 2.40 -4.16 20.18
N GLN A 309 3.32 -4.95 20.74
CA GLN A 309 4.74 -4.58 20.87
C GLN A 309 5.36 -4.26 19.50
N SER A 310 4.97 -4.97 18.45
CA SER A 310 5.44 -4.66 17.10
C SER A 310 4.96 -3.28 16.62
N VAL A 311 3.69 -2.92 16.88
CA VAL A 311 3.17 -1.60 16.51
C VAL A 311 3.84 -0.50 17.32
N GLU A 312 4.11 -0.73 18.59
CA GLU A 312 4.85 0.19 19.47
C GLU A 312 6.28 0.41 18.97
N ALA A 313 7.03 -0.65 18.66
CA ALA A 313 8.35 -0.55 18.02
C ALA A 313 8.29 0.22 16.68
N CYS A 314 7.24 -0.02 15.89
CA CYS A 314 6.98 0.66 14.63
C CYS A 314 6.70 2.17 14.82
N TYR A 315 6.01 2.55 15.89
CA TYR A 315 5.78 3.95 16.27
C TYR A 315 7.06 4.64 16.73
N GLN A 316 7.95 3.91 17.41
CA GLN A 316 9.29 4.40 17.78
C GLN A 316 10.30 4.38 16.61
N ASN A 317 9.87 4.10 15.38
CA ASN A 317 10.72 3.96 14.19
C ASN A 317 11.81 2.86 14.33
N LYS A 318 11.58 1.86 15.19
CA LYS A 318 12.42 0.65 15.33
C LYS A 318 11.87 -0.44 14.40
N LEU A 319 11.96 -0.19 13.09
CA LEU A 319 11.25 -0.99 12.06
C LEU A 319 11.74 -2.44 11.99
N GLU A 320 13.05 -2.66 12.17
CA GLU A 320 13.65 -4.01 12.18
C GLU A 320 13.15 -4.82 13.39
N ARG A 321 13.06 -4.20 14.56
CA ARG A 321 12.50 -4.83 15.76
C ARG A 321 11.02 -5.18 15.58
N SER A 322 10.27 -4.27 14.96
CA SER A 322 8.87 -4.52 14.62
C SER A 322 8.69 -5.73 13.70
N ILE A 323 9.55 -5.89 12.68
CA ILE A 323 9.56 -7.07 11.79
C ILE A 323 9.89 -8.34 12.56
N GLN A 324 10.92 -8.33 13.42
CA GLN A 324 11.29 -9.50 14.23
C GLN A 324 10.13 -9.99 15.10
N LEU A 325 9.41 -9.06 15.74
CA LEU A 325 8.23 -9.38 16.55
C LEU A 325 7.10 -9.99 15.70
N LEU A 326 6.88 -9.49 14.48
CA LEU A 326 5.89 -10.06 13.55
C LEU A 326 6.29 -11.46 13.09
N ASP A 327 7.56 -11.69 12.76
CA ASP A 327 8.06 -13.00 12.34
C ASP A 327 8.04 -14.03 13.49
N GLU A 328 8.27 -13.59 14.73
CA GLU A 328 8.01 -14.40 15.93
C GLU A 328 6.52 -14.76 16.05
N SER A 329 5.61 -13.77 15.92
CA SER A 329 4.17 -14.02 15.94
C SER A 329 3.74 -15.01 14.86
N PHE A 330 4.21 -14.86 13.61
CA PHE A 330 3.90 -15.79 12.51
C PHE A 330 4.32 -17.22 12.81
N ARG A 331 5.48 -17.42 13.46
CA ARG A 331 5.95 -18.76 13.85
C ARG A 331 5.07 -19.42 14.92
N MET A 332 4.39 -18.62 15.75
CA MET A 332 3.51 -19.12 16.81
C MET A 332 2.08 -19.41 16.32
N ILE A 333 1.61 -18.75 15.25
CA ILE A 333 0.23 -18.89 14.72
C ILE A 333 -0.22 -20.34 14.49
N PRO A 334 0.59 -21.28 13.97
CA PRO A 334 0.14 -22.66 13.77
C PRO A 334 -0.31 -23.37 15.06
N GLN A 335 0.14 -22.90 16.22
CA GLN A 335 -0.23 -23.42 17.54
C GLN A 335 -1.42 -22.69 18.17
N ALA A 336 -1.88 -21.59 17.55
CA ALA A 336 -2.99 -20.80 18.03
C ALA A 336 -4.35 -21.39 17.62
N LYS A 337 -5.38 -21.07 18.40
CA LYS A 337 -6.77 -21.46 18.13
C LYS A 337 -7.41 -20.53 17.09
N ASN A 338 -7.18 -19.21 17.18
CA ASN A 338 -7.74 -18.22 16.26
C ASN A 338 -6.78 -17.87 15.11
N GLN A 339 -6.36 -18.87 14.32
CA GLN A 339 -5.31 -18.70 13.31
C GLN A 339 -5.63 -17.62 12.28
N HIS A 340 -6.84 -17.59 11.73
CA HIS A 340 -7.23 -16.61 10.71
C HIS A 340 -7.22 -15.18 11.24
N LEU A 341 -7.77 -14.95 12.45
CA LEU A 341 -7.77 -13.65 13.10
C LEU A 341 -6.35 -13.13 13.32
N LEU A 342 -5.49 -13.95 13.92
CA LEU A 342 -4.11 -13.57 14.24
C LEU A 342 -3.27 -13.37 12.97
N THR A 343 -3.52 -14.17 11.93
CA THR A 343 -2.88 -14.02 10.62
C THR A 343 -3.30 -12.70 9.96
N ALA A 344 -4.59 -12.36 10.00
CA ALA A 344 -5.10 -11.09 9.46
C ALA A 344 -4.45 -9.89 10.16
N ARG A 345 -4.40 -9.89 11.49
CA ARG A 345 -3.73 -8.84 12.28
C ARG A 345 -2.25 -8.73 11.94
N CYS A 346 -1.55 -9.85 11.87
CA CYS A 346 -0.12 -9.87 11.58
C CYS A 346 0.19 -9.28 10.19
N TYR A 347 -0.58 -9.64 9.16
CA TYR A 347 -0.47 -9.02 7.84
C TYR A 347 -0.82 -7.53 7.84
N GLY A 348 -1.89 -7.14 8.53
CA GLY A 348 -2.27 -5.72 8.66
C GLY A 348 -1.17 -4.88 9.30
N TYR A 349 -0.53 -5.39 10.35
CA TYR A 349 0.58 -4.71 11.03
C TYR A 349 1.83 -4.69 10.17
N ARG A 350 2.15 -5.80 9.48
CA ARG A 350 3.26 -5.87 8.51
C ARG A 350 3.09 -4.87 7.38
N ALA A 351 1.88 -4.66 6.87
CA ALA A 351 1.59 -3.63 5.88
C ALA A 351 1.97 -2.23 6.39
N GLY A 352 1.61 -1.92 7.65
CA GLY A 352 1.96 -0.66 8.31
C GLY A 352 3.47 -0.43 8.46
N VAL A 353 4.26 -1.49 8.64
CA VAL A 353 5.72 -1.43 8.67
C VAL A 353 6.29 -1.19 7.27
N MET A 354 5.87 -1.98 6.29
CA MET A 354 6.32 -1.84 4.89
C MET A 354 5.99 -0.45 4.32
N ARG A 355 4.82 0.11 4.66
CA ARG A 355 4.45 1.47 4.27
C ARG A 355 5.43 2.51 4.83
N ARG A 356 5.86 2.37 6.09
CA ARG A 356 6.87 3.26 6.71
C ARG A 356 8.26 3.08 6.10
N GLN A 357 8.60 1.86 5.69
CA GLN A 357 9.80 1.58 4.89
C GLN A 357 9.69 2.04 3.43
N ARG A 358 8.54 2.59 3.02
CA ARG A 358 8.24 3.09 1.67
C ARG A 358 8.09 2.01 0.60
N HIS A 359 7.97 0.75 0.98
CA HIS A 359 7.72 -0.39 0.10
C HIS A 359 6.20 -0.52 -0.13
N LEU A 360 5.64 0.39 -0.92
CA LEU A 360 4.18 0.52 -1.08
C LEU A 360 3.54 -0.69 -1.79
N GLY A 361 4.26 -1.36 -2.69
CA GLY A 361 3.79 -2.58 -3.34
C GLY A 361 3.61 -3.74 -2.34
N ASP A 362 4.61 -3.95 -1.49
CA ASP A 362 4.55 -4.96 -0.42
C ASP A 362 3.47 -4.61 0.60
N ALA A 363 3.38 -3.33 1.00
CA ALA A 363 2.33 -2.87 1.90
C ALA A 363 0.93 -3.17 1.33
N HIS A 364 0.70 -2.90 0.03
CA HIS A 364 -0.56 -3.22 -0.63
C HIS A 364 -0.85 -4.72 -0.65
N ARG A 365 0.15 -5.54 -0.99
CA ARG A 365 0.04 -7.01 -0.95
C ARG A 365 -0.34 -7.52 0.44
N PHE A 366 0.29 -7.00 1.50
CA PHE A 366 -0.03 -7.42 2.87
C PHE A 366 -1.42 -6.97 3.32
N VAL A 367 -1.90 -5.80 2.88
CA VAL A 367 -3.32 -5.41 3.08
C VAL A 367 -4.27 -6.43 2.45
N GLN A 368 -4.01 -6.85 1.20
CA GLN A 368 -4.87 -7.85 0.53
C GLN A 368 -4.86 -9.20 1.29
N LEU A 369 -3.69 -9.66 1.76
CA LEU A 369 -3.59 -10.88 2.55
C LEU A 369 -4.31 -10.76 3.90
N ALA A 370 -4.27 -9.59 4.54
CA ALA A 370 -5.01 -9.30 5.76
C ALA A 370 -6.52 -9.36 5.50
N GLU A 371 -7.00 -8.73 4.42
CA GLU A 371 -8.40 -8.77 4.00
C GLU A 371 -8.86 -10.23 3.81
N GLN A 372 -8.14 -11.02 3.03
CA GLN A 372 -8.49 -12.42 2.74
C GLN A 372 -8.67 -13.26 4.01
N ASN A 373 -7.76 -13.11 4.99
CA ASN A 373 -7.85 -13.84 6.26
C ASN A 373 -8.97 -13.31 7.16
N ASN A 374 -9.20 -11.99 7.16
CA ASN A 374 -10.27 -11.38 7.96
C ASN A 374 -11.68 -11.76 7.47
N HIS A 375 -11.85 -12.01 6.16
CA HIS A 375 -13.12 -12.51 5.61
C HIS A 375 -13.52 -13.87 6.21
N ALA A 376 -12.56 -14.68 6.69
CA ALA A 376 -12.85 -15.96 7.32
C ALA A 376 -13.29 -15.85 8.80
N CYS A 377 -13.01 -14.73 9.48
CA CYS A 377 -13.33 -14.54 10.90
C CYS A 377 -14.34 -13.40 11.20
N HIS A 378 -14.73 -12.62 10.19
CA HIS A 378 -15.82 -11.61 10.24
C HIS A 378 -15.73 -10.58 11.37
N THR A 379 -14.53 -10.06 11.66
CA THR A 379 -14.30 -9.09 12.73
C THR A 379 -14.43 -7.63 12.24
N ASN A 380 -15.42 -6.88 12.75
CA ASN A 380 -15.64 -5.47 12.43
C ASN A 380 -14.45 -4.58 12.84
N LEU A 381 -13.89 -4.82 14.03
CA LEU A 381 -12.72 -4.11 14.56
C LEU A 381 -11.52 -4.24 13.62
N ASP A 382 -11.11 -5.45 13.28
CA ASP A 382 -9.98 -5.71 12.39
C ASP A 382 -10.24 -5.20 10.96
N THR A 383 -11.49 -5.30 10.48
CA THR A 383 -11.88 -4.72 9.20
C THR A 383 -11.58 -3.22 9.18
N SER A 384 -11.92 -2.48 10.25
CA SER A 384 -11.66 -1.04 10.35
C SER A 384 -10.16 -0.72 10.21
N PHE A 385 -9.29 -1.54 10.81
CA PHE A 385 -7.84 -1.35 10.77
C PHE A 385 -7.27 -1.65 9.39
N ILE A 386 -7.77 -2.69 8.74
CA ILE A 386 -7.35 -3.10 7.40
C ILE A 386 -7.73 -2.04 6.36
N VAL A 387 -8.99 -1.55 6.36
CA VAL A 387 -9.42 -0.50 5.41
C VAL A 387 -8.73 0.84 5.67
N TYR A 388 -8.45 1.17 6.94
CA TYR A 388 -7.61 2.33 7.29
C TYR A 388 -6.21 2.21 6.70
N GLU A 389 -5.58 1.04 6.80
CA GLU A 389 -4.24 0.83 6.29
C GLU A 389 -4.22 0.81 4.75
N ARG A 390 -5.25 0.23 4.10
CA ARG A 390 -5.47 0.33 2.65
C ARG A 390 -5.52 1.77 2.17
N ALA A 391 -6.36 2.60 2.80
CA ALA A 391 -6.40 4.02 2.52
C ALA A 391 -5.02 4.64 2.75
N SER A 392 -4.34 4.31 3.85
CA SER A 392 -3.03 4.87 4.17
C SER A 392 -1.97 4.59 3.09
N VAL A 393 -1.96 3.38 2.52
CA VAL A 393 -1.09 3.02 1.38
C VAL A 393 -1.43 3.88 0.16
N LEU A 394 -2.72 4.01 -0.18
CA LEU A 394 -3.17 4.85 -1.30
C LEU A 394 -2.80 6.32 -1.11
N LEU A 395 -3.02 6.89 0.09
CA LEU A 395 -2.65 8.27 0.37
C LEU A 395 -1.14 8.51 0.24
N ASP A 396 -0.31 7.56 0.68
CA ASP A 396 1.14 7.66 0.55
C ASP A 396 1.61 7.45 -0.91
N PHE A 397 0.86 6.71 -1.72
CA PHE A 397 1.06 6.62 -3.18
C PHE A 397 0.69 7.92 -3.89
N ILE A 398 -0.51 8.45 -3.64
CA ILE A 398 -1.02 9.72 -4.19
C ILE A 398 -0.06 10.88 -3.86
N GLY A 399 0.47 10.91 -2.64
CA GLY A 399 1.43 11.94 -2.23
C GLY A 399 2.77 11.89 -2.97
N ARG A 400 3.07 10.83 -3.73
CA ARG A 400 4.29 10.71 -4.54
C ARG A 400 4.04 10.92 -6.03
N THR A 401 2.78 10.90 -6.46
CA THR A 401 2.43 11.14 -7.87
C THR A 401 2.33 12.64 -8.13
N PRO A 402 2.97 13.17 -9.19
CA PRO A 402 2.87 14.59 -9.54
C PRO A 402 1.42 15.03 -9.82
N GLN A 403 0.61 14.13 -10.38
CA GLN A 403 -0.80 14.36 -10.69
C GLN A 403 -1.68 13.46 -9.84
N ARG A 404 -2.72 14.05 -9.24
CA ARG A 404 -3.71 13.31 -8.44
C ARG A 404 -4.75 12.67 -9.35
N SER A 405 -4.80 11.35 -9.37
CA SER A 405 -5.88 10.62 -10.04
C SER A 405 -7.16 10.73 -9.23
N ALA A 406 -8.23 11.28 -9.84
CA ALA A 406 -9.54 11.35 -9.21
C ALA A 406 -10.05 9.97 -8.77
N LYS A 407 -9.79 8.92 -9.56
CA LYS A 407 -10.11 7.53 -9.20
C LYS A 407 -9.43 7.12 -7.89
N GLN A 408 -8.14 7.40 -7.75
CA GLN A 408 -7.36 7.03 -6.56
C GLN A 408 -7.77 7.86 -5.34
N VAL A 409 -8.06 9.14 -5.52
CA VAL A 409 -8.59 10.01 -4.45
C VAL A 409 -9.94 9.49 -3.95
N ASN A 410 -10.85 9.14 -4.86
CA ASN A 410 -12.16 8.61 -4.51
C ASN A 410 -12.06 7.23 -3.84
N GLU A 411 -11.15 6.36 -4.30
CA GLU A 411 -10.91 5.06 -3.64
C GLU A 411 -10.35 5.24 -2.23
N ALA A 412 -9.38 6.14 -2.06
CA ALA A 412 -8.84 6.49 -0.75
C ALA A 412 -9.92 7.04 0.19
N LEU A 413 -10.76 7.94 -0.30
CA LEU A 413 -11.88 8.53 0.44
C LEU A 413 -12.88 7.45 0.87
N SER A 414 -13.32 6.61 -0.06
CA SER A 414 -14.27 5.52 0.22
C SER A 414 -13.76 4.55 1.28
N ASN A 415 -12.46 4.23 1.27
CA ASN A 415 -11.86 3.37 2.31
C ASN A 415 -11.80 4.07 3.68
N LEU A 416 -11.57 5.39 3.73
CA LEU A 416 -11.58 6.15 4.99
C LEU A 416 -13.00 6.30 5.55
N GLU A 417 -13.99 6.53 4.69
CA GLU A 417 -15.41 6.57 5.08
C GLU A 417 -15.85 5.20 5.62
N LYS A 418 -15.49 4.12 4.92
CA LYS A 418 -15.72 2.75 5.41
C LYS A 418 -15.02 2.50 6.74
N CYS A 419 -13.81 3.04 6.97
CA CYS A 419 -13.15 2.95 8.26
C CYS A 419 -13.99 3.60 9.37
N ILE A 420 -14.52 4.80 9.12
CA ILE A 420 -15.33 5.54 10.09
C ILE A 420 -16.59 4.74 10.41
N ASP A 421 -17.32 4.29 9.39
CA ASP A 421 -18.56 3.51 9.55
C ASP A 421 -18.33 2.25 10.38
N MET A 422 -17.24 1.50 10.11
CA MET A 422 -16.93 0.29 10.85
C MET A 422 -16.54 0.58 12.30
N CYS A 423 -15.80 1.66 12.58
CA CYS A 423 -15.46 2.04 13.95
C CYS A 423 -16.72 2.42 14.75
N LEU A 424 -17.59 3.25 14.17
CA LEU A 424 -18.84 3.67 14.81
C LEU A 424 -19.77 2.47 15.07
N ARG A 425 -19.80 1.48 14.18
CA ARG A 425 -20.55 0.23 14.42
C ARG A 425 -20.00 -0.54 15.62
N VAL A 426 -18.68 -0.68 15.74
CA VAL A 426 -18.07 -1.36 16.90
C VAL A 426 -18.41 -0.61 18.20
N GLU A 427 -18.36 0.72 18.20
CA GLU A 427 -18.75 1.53 19.36
C GLU A 427 -20.23 1.36 19.74
N MET A 428 -21.13 1.25 18.77
CA MET A 428 -22.55 1.03 19.02
C MET A 428 -22.90 -0.39 19.45
N GLU A 429 -22.31 -1.40 18.81
CA GLU A 429 -22.65 -2.82 18.99
C GLU A 429 -22.03 -3.40 20.26
N ASP A 430 -20.82 -2.95 20.61
CA ASP A 430 -20.03 -3.51 21.70
C ASP A 430 -19.76 -2.52 22.85
N GLY A 431 -20.26 -1.27 22.78
CA GLY A 431 -20.10 -0.26 23.83
C GLY A 431 -18.64 0.11 24.15
N ASP A 432 -18.40 0.63 25.36
CA ASP A 432 -17.07 1.03 25.87
C ASP A 432 -16.05 -0.13 26.01
N LEU A 433 -16.42 -1.35 25.59
CA LEU A 433 -15.55 -2.52 25.64
C LEU A 433 -14.33 -2.39 24.72
N TYR A 434 -14.39 -1.57 23.65
CA TYR A 434 -13.29 -1.39 22.70
C TYR A 434 -12.77 0.04 22.61
N TYR A 435 -11.45 0.19 22.59
CA TYR A 435 -10.81 1.45 22.26
C TYR A 435 -10.70 1.57 20.73
N VAL A 436 -11.66 2.24 20.08
CA VAL A 436 -11.75 2.29 18.60
C VAL A 436 -11.53 3.70 18.05
N LYS A 437 -10.39 4.31 18.36
CA LYS A 437 -10.10 5.69 17.91
C LYS A 437 -9.61 5.83 16.46
N LYS A 438 -9.70 4.78 15.64
CA LYS A 438 -9.24 4.85 14.23
C LYS A 438 -10.07 5.80 13.38
N HIS A 439 -11.34 6.00 13.69
CA HIS A 439 -12.18 6.97 13.01
C HIS A 439 -11.66 8.41 13.21
N HIS A 440 -11.08 8.76 14.36
CA HIS A 440 -10.41 10.06 14.54
C HIS A 440 -9.26 10.25 13.53
N PHE A 441 -8.42 9.22 13.37
CA PHE A 441 -7.34 9.23 12.37
C PHE A 441 -7.87 9.22 10.94
N ALA A 442 -9.04 8.64 10.69
CA ALA A 442 -9.66 8.63 9.37
C ALA A 442 -10.19 10.02 9.00
N PHE A 443 -10.92 10.70 9.89
CA PHE A 443 -11.40 12.07 9.68
C PHE A 443 -10.27 13.03 9.32
N ILE A 444 -9.17 13.00 10.09
CA ILE A 444 -8.05 13.90 9.79
C ILE A 444 -7.39 13.55 8.44
N LYS A 445 -7.32 12.27 8.07
CA LYS A 445 -6.79 11.86 6.77
C LYS A 445 -7.69 12.25 5.61
N ILE A 446 -9.01 12.24 5.80
CA ILE A 446 -9.96 12.76 4.81
C ILE A 446 -9.71 14.26 4.63
N ALA A 447 -9.67 15.03 5.72
CA ALA A 447 -9.38 16.47 5.65
C ALA A 447 -8.05 16.75 4.91
N MET A 448 -6.97 16.07 5.28
CA MET A 448 -5.67 16.24 4.64
C MET A 448 -5.65 15.83 3.16
N LEU A 449 -6.41 14.80 2.79
CA LEU A 449 -6.52 14.35 1.39
C LEU A 449 -7.30 15.38 0.56
N LEU A 450 -8.43 15.86 1.07
CA LEU A 450 -9.30 16.77 0.33
C LEU A 450 -8.69 18.17 0.20
N LEU A 451 -8.08 18.69 1.26
CA LEU A 451 -7.37 19.97 1.26
C LEU A 451 -6.03 19.92 0.51
N ASP A 452 -5.53 18.73 0.21
CA ASP A 452 -4.23 18.51 -0.44
C ASP A 452 -3.10 19.21 0.33
N CYS A 453 -2.94 18.89 1.62
CA CYS A 453 -2.01 19.62 2.50
C CYS A 453 -0.75 18.82 2.86
N ARG A 454 -0.44 17.75 2.11
CA ARG A 454 0.65 16.82 2.44
C ARG A 454 2.01 17.15 1.85
N THR A 455 2.08 18.02 0.83
CA THR A 455 3.32 18.34 0.11
C THR A 455 3.30 19.80 -0.36
N GLU A 456 4.47 20.41 -0.58
CA GLU A 456 4.57 21.79 -1.10
C GLU A 456 3.89 21.96 -2.46
N ALA A 457 4.16 21.05 -3.39
CA ALA A 457 3.50 21.00 -4.71
C ALA A 457 1.97 20.86 -4.62
N ALA A 458 1.43 20.54 -3.45
CA ALA A 458 -0.01 20.46 -3.25
C ALA A 458 -0.66 21.81 -2.96
N ARG A 459 0.05 22.75 -2.32
CA ARG A 459 -0.46 24.11 -2.07
C ARG A 459 -0.66 24.90 -3.36
N GLU A 460 0.19 24.65 -4.35
CA GLU A 460 0.08 25.25 -5.69
C GLU A 460 -1.09 24.70 -6.51
N ARG A 461 -1.60 23.51 -6.17
CA ARG A 461 -2.74 22.91 -6.89
C ARG A 461 -4.05 23.50 -6.43
N VAL A 462 -4.95 23.79 -7.36
CA VAL A 462 -6.31 24.24 -7.06
C VAL A 462 -7.11 23.09 -6.44
N VAL A 463 -7.82 23.39 -5.35
CA VAL A 463 -8.75 22.48 -4.67
C VAL A 463 -10.17 23.00 -4.90
N SER A 464 -11.14 22.11 -5.14
CA SER A 464 -12.53 22.51 -5.34
C SER A 464 -13.18 22.96 -4.04
N GLU A 465 -14.15 23.88 -4.14
CA GLU A 465 -14.96 24.32 -3.00
C GLU A 465 -15.65 23.16 -2.28
N GLU A 466 -16.09 22.14 -3.02
CA GLU A 466 -16.68 20.92 -2.44
C GLU A 466 -15.68 20.18 -1.52
N PHE A 467 -14.42 20.07 -1.94
CA PHE A 467 -13.38 19.43 -1.14
C PHE A 467 -12.97 20.29 0.06
N ILE A 468 -12.96 21.61 -0.08
CA ILE A 468 -12.74 22.55 1.03
C ILE A 468 -13.86 22.38 2.07
N ALA A 469 -15.12 22.38 1.65
CA ALA A 469 -16.27 22.23 2.53
C ALA A 469 -16.25 20.89 3.28
N LYS A 470 -16.02 19.78 2.58
CA LYS A 470 -15.96 18.45 3.20
C LYS A 470 -14.73 18.27 4.10
N GLY A 471 -13.59 18.86 3.73
CA GLY A 471 -12.40 18.89 4.58
C GLY A 471 -12.65 19.65 5.89
N GLN A 472 -13.33 20.80 5.80
CA GLN A 472 -13.77 21.57 6.96
C GLN A 472 -14.75 20.79 7.84
N GLU A 473 -15.72 20.09 7.26
CA GLU A 473 -16.68 19.26 8.00
C GLU A 473 -15.98 18.20 8.85
N CYS A 474 -14.97 17.52 8.28
CA CYS A 474 -14.14 16.55 9.00
C CYS A 474 -13.40 17.19 10.17
N LEU A 475 -12.81 18.38 9.98
CA LEU A 475 -12.13 19.12 11.05
C LEU A 475 -13.11 19.56 12.13
N ASN A 476 -14.27 20.11 11.75
CA ASN A 476 -15.30 20.51 12.72
C ASN A 476 -15.81 19.32 13.53
N THR A 477 -15.99 18.17 12.90
CA THR A 477 -16.38 16.93 13.58
C THR A 477 -15.36 16.55 14.65
N LEU A 478 -14.06 16.57 14.33
CA LEU A 478 -13.00 16.32 15.30
C LEU A 478 -13.00 17.34 16.45
N LYS A 479 -13.12 18.63 16.13
CA LYS A 479 -13.08 19.73 17.11
C LYS A 479 -14.28 19.74 18.05
N ILE A 480 -15.47 19.45 17.55
CA ILE A 480 -16.72 19.56 18.34
C ILE A 480 -16.99 18.27 19.10
N LYS A 481 -16.83 17.10 18.47
CA LYS A 481 -17.26 15.83 19.07
C LYS A 481 -16.14 15.10 19.80
N TYR A 482 -14.91 15.19 19.32
CA TYR A 482 -13.85 14.26 19.72
C TYR A 482 -12.61 14.93 20.35
N TRP A 483 -12.61 16.25 20.51
CA TRP A 483 -11.40 17.02 20.87
C TRP A 483 -10.75 16.61 22.20
N SER A 484 -11.57 16.29 23.22
CA SER A 484 -11.10 15.79 24.52
C SER A 484 -10.47 14.40 24.44
N GLU A 485 -10.74 13.66 23.36
CA GLU A 485 -10.41 12.25 23.21
C GLU A 485 -9.36 11.94 22.15
N ILE A 486 -9.09 12.88 21.24
CA ILE A 486 -8.10 12.70 20.19
C ILE A 486 -6.68 12.64 20.77
N ALA A 487 -5.90 11.68 20.27
CA ALA A 487 -4.50 11.55 20.62
C ALA A 487 -3.70 12.77 20.16
N GLU A 488 -2.60 13.07 20.86
CA GLU A 488 -1.78 14.25 20.60
C GLU A 488 -1.22 14.27 19.17
N GLY A 489 -0.82 13.10 18.65
CA GLY A 489 -0.38 12.96 17.26
C GLY A 489 -1.45 13.29 16.21
N VAL A 490 -2.73 13.24 16.58
CA VAL A 490 -3.86 13.68 15.74
C VAL A 490 -4.04 15.19 15.83
N LYS A 491 -3.87 15.81 17.00
CA LYS A 491 -3.92 17.27 17.18
C LYS A 491 -2.87 18.00 16.33
N ILE A 492 -1.66 17.45 16.23
CA ILE A 492 -0.62 18.00 15.35
C ILE A 492 -1.08 17.99 13.87
N GLN A 493 -1.64 16.87 13.40
CA GLN A 493 -2.16 16.78 12.04
C GLN A 493 -3.38 17.69 11.82
N PHE A 494 -4.23 17.85 12.85
CA PHE A 494 -5.36 18.76 12.86
C PHE A 494 -4.93 20.21 12.64
N ASN A 495 -3.91 20.67 13.36
CA ASN A 495 -3.40 22.03 13.20
C ASN A 495 -2.83 22.24 11.79
N LEU A 496 -2.09 21.26 11.25
CA LEU A 496 -1.58 21.32 9.88
C LEU A 496 -2.72 21.44 8.84
N ALA A 497 -3.75 20.59 8.95
CA ALA A 497 -4.89 20.63 8.04
C ALA A 497 -5.73 21.90 8.20
N SER A 498 -5.88 22.41 9.42
CA SER A 498 -6.62 23.65 9.72
C SER A 498 -5.90 24.88 9.16
N SER A 499 -4.57 24.93 9.24
CA SER A 499 -3.81 26.00 8.60
C SER A 499 -3.99 25.99 7.08
N ASP A 500 -3.94 24.81 6.45
CA ASP A 500 -4.10 24.71 5.00
C ASP A 500 -5.52 25.10 4.57
N LEU A 501 -6.54 24.73 5.36
CA LEU A 501 -7.91 25.18 5.16
C LEU A 501 -8.04 26.72 5.14
N GLU A 502 -7.42 27.41 6.10
CA GLU A 502 -7.43 28.88 6.13
C GLU A 502 -6.67 29.48 4.94
N TYR A 503 -5.57 28.85 4.53
CA TYR A 503 -4.84 29.21 3.31
C TYR A 503 -5.74 29.07 2.07
N ARG A 504 -6.47 27.96 1.92
CA ARG A 504 -7.40 27.73 0.80
C ARG A 504 -8.55 28.75 0.76
N ARG A 505 -8.93 29.31 1.90
CA ARG A 505 -9.94 30.37 2.01
C ARG A 505 -9.40 31.77 1.73
N GLY A 506 -8.09 31.92 1.52
CA GLY A 506 -7.43 33.23 1.40
C GLY A 506 -7.24 33.97 2.73
N ASN A 507 -7.46 33.30 3.87
CA ASN A 507 -7.18 33.87 5.20
C ASN A 507 -5.74 33.56 5.63
N PHE A 508 -4.78 34.28 5.05
CA PHE A 508 -3.36 34.05 5.29
C PHE A 508 -2.94 34.34 6.75
N CYS A 509 -3.55 35.35 7.41
CA CYS A 509 -3.26 35.64 8.81
C CYS A 509 -3.71 34.50 9.73
N GLY A 510 -4.94 34.01 9.57
CA GLY A 510 -5.44 32.86 10.35
C GLY A 510 -4.66 31.57 10.07
N SER A 511 -4.23 31.36 8.82
CA SER A 511 -3.37 30.23 8.44
C SER A 511 -2.04 30.22 9.21
N ARG A 512 -1.43 31.41 9.38
CA ARG A 512 -0.16 31.58 10.09
C ARG A 512 -0.32 31.36 11.60
N GLU A 513 -1.35 31.94 12.23
CA GLU A 513 -1.61 31.75 13.66
C GLU A 513 -1.81 30.27 14.04
N VAL A 514 -2.59 29.54 13.24
CA VAL A 514 -2.83 28.10 13.44
C VAL A 514 -1.53 27.30 13.26
N CYS A 515 -0.67 27.72 12.32
CA CYS A 515 0.63 27.10 12.13
C CYS A 515 1.57 27.32 13.32
N GLU A 516 1.72 28.55 13.79
CA GLU A 516 2.58 28.89 14.94
C GLU A 516 2.10 28.15 16.20
N PHE A 517 0.78 28.06 16.43
CA PHE A 517 0.22 27.26 17.52
C PHE A 517 0.52 25.76 17.37
N GLY A 518 0.42 25.24 16.14
CA GLY A 518 0.75 23.85 15.82
C GLY A 518 2.24 23.53 16.05
N GLU A 519 3.14 24.43 15.67
CA GLU A 519 4.58 24.32 15.94
C GLU A 519 4.88 24.34 17.43
N GLY A 520 4.29 25.28 18.19
CA GLY A 520 4.47 25.34 19.64
C GLY A 520 4.01 24.06 20.35
N THR A 521 2.84 23.55 19.98
CA THR A 521 2.32 22.26 20.48
C THR A 521 3.26 21.11 20.12
N TRP A 522 3.80 21.11 18.90
CA TRP A 522 4.76 20.10 18.47
C TRP A 522 6.09 20.18 19.24
N GLN A 523 6.64 21.38 19.45
CA GLN A 523 7.90 21.58 20.17
C GLN A 523 7.78 21.24 21.65
N GLN A 524 6.68 21.58 22.31
CA GLN A 524 6.43 21.19 23.70
C GLN A 524 6.30 19.67 23.84
N ASN A 525 5.58 19.04 22.92
CA ASN A 525 5.45 17.58 22.90
C ASN A 525 6.70 16.88 22.35
N TRP A 526 7.62 17.56 21.67
CA TRP A 526 8.82 16.96 21.10
C TRP A 526 9.71 16.29 22.15
N VAL A 527 9.80 16.90 23.34
CA VAL A 527 10.61 16.40 24.47
C VAL A 527 10.00 15.11 25.05
N SER A 528 8.68 14.98 25.09
CA SER A 528 7.95 13.79 25.55
C SER A 528 7.73 12.74 24.43
N THR A 529 7.77 13.15 23.16
CA THR A 529 7.40 12.33 21.99
C THR A 529 8.58 12.07 21.03
N GLN A 530 9.82 12.03 21.55
CA GLN A 530 11.11 11.98 20.82
C GLN A 530 11.22 11.05 19.59
N ARG A 531 10.25 10.19 19.29
CA ARG A 531 10.35 9.14 18.27
C ARG A 531 9.12 8.93 17.38
N PHE A 532 8.11 9.81 17.37
CA PHE A 532 6.86 9.46 16.68
C PHE A 532 6.91 9.49 15.13
N LEU A 533 7.76 10.31 14.50
CA LEU A 533 7.70 10.55 13.04
C LEU A 533 9.02 11.00 12.40
N THR A 534 10.18 10.40 12.67
CA THR A 534 11.52 10.95 12.31
C THR A 534 11.72 11.35 10.82
N ARG A 535 10.95 10.81 9.86
CA ARG A 535 10.96 11.28 8.44
C ARG A 535 9.75 12.09 7.99
N ARG A 536 8.59 11.97 8.66
CA ARG A 536 7.44 12.87 8.44
C ARG A 536 7.62 14.19 9.16
N ASN A 537 8.46 14.22 10.20
CA ASN A 537 8.86 15.39 10.98
C ASN A 537 9.59 16.41 10.12
N VAL A 538 10.51 15.97 9.24
CA VAL A 538 11.14 16.91 8.30
C VAL A 538 10.10 17.55 7.36
N SER A 539 9.08 16.80 6.90
CA SER A 539 8.01 17.37 6.07
C SER A 539 7.01 18.23 6.84
N ILE A 540 6.73 17.92 8.11
CA ILE A 540 5.78 18.66 8.95
C ILE A 540 6.40 19.94 9.47
N THR A 541 7.64 19.90 9.99
CA THR A 541 8.40 21.11 10.35
C THR A 541 8.64 21.98 9.11
N ARG A 542 8.96 21.40 7.94
CA ARG A 542 8.99 22.15 6.67
C ARG A 542 7.62 22.69 6.27
N ALA A 543 6.52 22.00 6.53
CA ALA A 543 5.19 22.47 6.19
C ALA A 543 4.75 23.63 7.09
N PHE A 544 5.07 23.59 8.38
CA PHE A 544 4.78 24.67 9.30
C PHE A 544 5.70 25.88 9.08
N SER A 545 7.02 25.69 9.01
CA SER A 545 7.97 26.79 8.77
C SER A 545 7.81 27.46 7.40
N ARG A 546 7.11 26.81 6.44
CA ARG A 546 6.77 27.36 5.12
C ARG A 546 5.34 27.87 4.99
N ALA A 547 4.50 27.70 6.01
CA ALA A 547 3.19 28.35 6.06
C ALA A 547 3.25 29.78 6.61
N VAL A 548 4.37 30.11 7.24
CA VAL A 548 4.68 31.45 7.74
C VAL A 548 5.25 32.36 6.63
N THR A 549 5.80 31.78 5.56
CA THR A 549 6.26 32.46 4.32
C THR A 549 5.22 32.36 3.22
#